data_AF-A0A4Q5XIY7-F1
#
_entry.id   AF-A0A4Q5XIY7-F1
#
_cell.length_a   1.000
_cell.length_b   1.000
_cell.length_c   1.000
_cell.angle_alpha   90.00
_cell.angle_beta   90.00
_cell.angle_gamma   90.00
#
_symmetry.space_group_name_H-M   'P 1'
#
loop_
_entity.id
_entity.type
_entity.pdbx_description
1 polymer ?
#
loop_
_entity_poly.entity_id
_entity_poly.type
_entity_poly.pdbx_seq_one_letter_code
_entity_poly.pdbx_strand_id
1 'polypeptide(L)'
;MFTSRNLKPMLRSAVTLVMASSGVTGCGDVGPGIERDPGFVSTSCEAHERDLLAGLRPEPEQEYLALHSLWPDGSGDAVASFGTACKTAEDEAACLTALEQVPDADGFRLGSCAEACFRYYLTANQGDTVRLLDSKEQIADLLGTVDTPEEAMFLVGMEGLDVRCGDGGAKPEGTGFAVQGFTYEGCDGVTRHVFGVTADGELSHREQVVLREANPNCVVGRRPAGLAAQRRRCDSVPTARYLAEAARLEAASVYAFVHIERELAAHGAPRRLLTAARRAAADEVRHARMTAGLARRFGATRVERPRVAPTPARDLESLLLDNAVEGCVRETFGAAMGIWQAKNAADRVVAKAMRQIAADEQRHAALAWEIAAWFEPKLDETALRRVRQARRAAIADLRAELERRVDPSIVHSLGVPSAANALRLHRELELRVWS
;
A
#
# COMPACT_ATOMS: atom_id res chain seq x y z
N MET A 1 -5.18 31.65 -5.61
CA MET A 1 -6.50 31.07 -5.98
C MET A 1 -6.27 30.13 -7.16
N PHE A 2 -6.02 28.85 -6.87
CA PHE A 2 -5.76 27.83 -7.87
C PHE A 2 -7.05 27.61 -8.69
N THR A 3 -6.99 27.79 -10.01
CA THR A 3 -8.12 27.45 -10.89
C THR A 3 -7.68 26.36 -11.84
N SER A 4 -8.53 25.36 -12.05
CA SER A 4 -8.27 24.23 -12.95
C SER A 4 -7.84 24.65 -14.37
N ARG A 5 -8.20 25.86 -14.79
CA ARG A 5 -7.79 26.49 -16.06
C ARG A 5 -6.28 26.68 -16.20
N ASN A 6 -5.53 26.77 -15.10
CA ASN A 6 -4.08 27.01 -15.11
C ASN A 6 -3.23 25.74 -14.97
N LEU A 7 -3.84 24.58 -14.65
CA LEU A 7 -3.09 23.34 -14.41
C LEU A 7 -2.34 22.86 -15.67
N LYS A 8 -3.00 22.87 -16.84
CA LYS A 8 -2.39 22.41 -18.11
C LYS A 8 -1.13 23.17 -18.50
N PRO A 9 -1.10 24.52 -18.55
CA PRO A 9 0.13 25.25 -18.86
C PRO A 9 1.22 25.04 -17.79
N MET A 10 0.85 24.92 -16.51
CA MET A 10 1.80 24.64 -15.42
C MET A 10 2.48 23.27 -15.59
N LEU A 11 1.70 22.21 -15.86
CA LEU A 11 2.23 20.86 -16.12
C LEU A 11 3.18 20.83 -17.33
N ARG A 12 2.81 21.48 -18.43
CA ARG A 12 3.66 21.57 -19.63
C ARG A 12 4.95 22.33 -19.37
N SER A 13 4.88 23.40 -18.57
CA SER A 13 6.05 24.20 -18.17
C SER A 13 6.99 23.37 -17.30
N ALA A 14 6.48 22.66 -16.29
CA ALA A 14 7.26 21.79 -15.41
C ALA A 14 8.03 20.74 -16.21
N VAL A 15 7.36 20.03 -17.12
CA VAL A 15 8.02 19.00 -17.95
C VAL A 15 9.08 19.59 -18.87
N THR A 16 8.82 20.76 -19.47
CA THR A 16 9.77 21.39 -20.40
C THR A 16 11.06 21.81 -19.70
N LEU A 17 10.99 22.27 -18.45
CA LEU A 17 12.16 22.71 -17.68
C LEU A 17 13.12 21.56 -17.34
N VAL A 18 12.58 20.34 -17.16
CA VAL A 18 13.39 19.17 -16.79
C VAL A 18 14.19 18.61 -17.96
N MET A 19 13.72 18.75 -19.21
CA MET A 19 14.39 18.16 -20.38
C MET A 19 15.76 18.78 -20.77
N ALA A 20 16.28 19.74 -20.00
CA ALA A 20 17.51 20.47 -20.31
C ALA A 20 18.84 19.84 -19.79
N SER A 21 18.86 18.64 -19.20
CA SER A 21 20.11 18.02 -18.67
C SER A 21 19.93 16.55 -18.26
N SER A 22 20.81 15.62 -18.69
CA SER A 22 20.87 14.23 -18.17
C SER A 22 22.18 13.46 -18.49
N GLY A 23 22.70 12.70 -17.52
CA GLY A 23 23.76 11.67 -17.61
C GLY A 23 23.44 10.46 -16.69
N VAL A 24 24.09 9.29 -16.86
CA VAL A 24 23.63 7.94 -16.39
C VAL A 24 24.73 7.11 -15.67
N THR A 25 24.36 6.25 -14.68
CA THR A 25 25.14 5.08 -14.15
C THR A 25 24.23 3.92 -13.61
N GLY A 26 24.70 2.65 -13.61
CA GLY A 26 23.92 1.36 -13.42
C GLY A 26 24.18 0.48 -12.16
N CYS A 27 23.64 -0.77 -12.09
CA CYS A 27 23.60 -1.74 -10.93
C CYS A 27 23.70 -3.27 -11.30
N GLY A 28 23.96 -4.17 -10.31
CA GLY A 28 24.11 -5.67 -10.38
C GLY A 28 23.17 -6.53 -9.47
N ASP A 29 23.39 -7.87 -9.34
CA ASP A 29 22.45 -9.00 -9.03
C ASP A 29 22.46 -9.58 -7.56
N VAL A 30 21.42 -10.35 -7.09
CA VAL A 30 21.20 -10.79 -5.66
C VAL A 30 20.75 -12.28 -5.44
N GLY A 31 21.13 -12.95 -4.32
CA GLY A 31 20.94 -14.42 -4.01
C GLY A 31 19.82 -14.86 -3.01
N PRO A 32 19.65 -16.19 -2.72
CA PRO A 32 18.55 -16.78 -1.90
C PRO A 32 18.65 -16.47 -0.38
N GLY A 33 17.59 -16.76 0.41
CA GLY A 33 17.49 -16.44 1.85
C GLY A 33 17.59 -17.68 2.76
N ILE A 34 17.20 -17.55 4.04
CA ILE A 34 17.34 -18.64 5.03
C ILE A 34 16.28 -19.75 4.87
N GLU A 35 15.32 -19.60 3.95
CA GLU A 35 14.25 -20.57 3.69
C GLU A 35 14.76 -21.93 3.17
N ARG A 36 16.04 -22.01 2.78
CA ARG A 36 16.69 -23.24 2.32
C ARG A 36 17.63 -23.84 3.36
N ASP A 37 17.78 -23.20 4.51
CA ASP A 37 18.68 -23.67 5.55
C ASP A 37 18.10 -24.90 6.26
N PRO A 38 18.94 -25.88 6.63
CA PRO A 38 18.52 -26.99 7.48
C PRO A 38 17.92 -26.48 8.79
N GLY A 39 16.76 -27.02 9.16
CA GLY A 39 16.05 -26.67 10.40
C GLY A 39 15.14 -25.45 10.31
N PHE A 40 14.96 -24.85 9.12
CA PHE A 40 13.97 -23.81 8.91
C PHE A 40 12.54 -24.36 9.08
N VAL A 41 11.77 -23.69 9.94
CA VAL A 41 10.35 -23.94 10.20
C VAL A 41 9.56 -22.86 9.46
N SER A 42 8.93 -23.24 8.36
CA SER A 42 8.07 -22.33 7.59
C SER A 42 6.76 -22.06 8.33
N THR A 43 6.23 -20.85 8.18
CA THR A 43 4.88 -20.52 8.67
C THR A 43 3.82 -21.48 8.12
N SER A 44 3.05 -22.11 9.01
CA SER A 44 1.92 -22.98 8.66
C SER A 44 0.70 -22.14 8.27
N CYS A 45 0.01 -22.54 7.19
CA CYS A 45 -1.16 -21.82 6.70
C CYS A 45 -2.23 -22.79 6.18
N GLU A 46 -3.48 -22.55 6.53
CA GLU A 46 -4.64 -23.21 5.92
C GLU A 46 -5.29 -22.25 4.91
N ALA A 47 -5.60 -22.73 3.70
CA ALA A 47 -6.20 -21.91 2.63
C ALA A 47 -5.47 -20.57 2.29
N HIS A 48 -4.17 -20.47 2.63
CA HIS A 48 -3.33 -19.26 2.53
C HIS A 48 -3.55 -18.17 3.60
N GLU A 49 -4.30 -18.48 4.66
CA GLU A 49 -4.41 -17.64 5.86
C GLU A 49 -3.54 -18.22 6.97
N ARG A 50 -2.79 -17.35 7.64
CA ARG A 50 -1.97 -17.70 8.79
C ARG A 50 -2.88 -17.74 10.02
N ASP A 51 -2.84 -18.82 10.77
CA ASP A 51 -3.29 -18.77 12.16
C ASP A 51 -2.21 -18.04 12.97
N LEU A 52 -2.54 -16.81 13.39
CA LEU A 52 -1.59 -15.91 14.04
C LEU A 52 -1.29 -16.33 15.49
N LEU A 53 -2.12 -17.19 16.09
CA LEU A 53 -1.95 -17.65 17.46
C LEU A 53 -1.58 -19.13 17.57
N ALA A 54 -1.70 -19.91 16.49
CA ALA A 54 -1.23 -21.28 16.47
C ALA A 54 0.24 -21.38 16.88
N GLY A 55 0.53 -22.27 17.84
CA GLY A 55 1.88 -22.57 18.30
C GLY A 55 2.43 -21.65 19.38
N LEU A 56 1.75 -20.55 19.73
CA LEU A 56 2.12 -19.72 20.88
C LEU A 56 1.93 -20.50 22.19
N ARG A 57 2.90 -20.39 23.11
CA ARG A 57 2.89 -21.04 24.42
C ARG A 57 3.17 -20.00 25.51
N PRO A 58 2.22 -19.07 25.75
CA PRO A 58 2.41 -18.02 26.75
C PRO A 58 2.70 -18.59 28.14
N GLU A 59 3.52 -17.88 28.92
CA GLU A 59 3.89 -18.23 30.28
C GLU A 59 3.52 -17.07 31.23
N PRO A 60 2.55 -17.25 32.16
CA PRO A 60 1.83 -18.49 32.45
C PRO A 60 0.85 -18.90 31.35
N GLU A 61 0.50 -20.18 31.30
CA GLU A 61 -0.46 -20.72 30.33
C GLU A 61 -1.81 -20.01 30.44
N GLN A 62 -2.35 -19.57 29.30
CA GLN A 62 -3.66 -18.93 29.21
C GLN A 62 -4.73 -19.96 28.82
N GLU A 63 -5.93 -19.83 29.39
CA GLU A 63 -7.05 -20.71 29.07
C GLU A 63 -7.69 -20.38 27.73
N TYR A 64 -7.63 -19.10 27.38
CA TYR A 64 -8.10 -18.53 26.14
C TYR A 64 -7.24 -17.34 25.78
N LEU A 65 -6.98 -17.22 24.48
CA LEU A 65 -6.33 -16.06 23.88
C LEU A 65 -7.05 -15.76 22.57
N ALA A 66 -7.39 -14.49 22.34
CA ALA A 66 -7.98 -14.04 21.09
C ALA A 66 -7.35 -12.74 20.60
N LEU A 67 -6.98 -12.75 19.33
CA LEU A 67 -6.45 -11.60 18.60
C LEU A 67 -7.62 -10.90 17.92
N HIS A 68 -7.71 -9.60 18.13
CA HIS A 68 -8.75 -8.76 17.55
C HIS A 68 -8.14 -7.75 16.61
N SER A 69 -8.81 -7.51 15.49
CA SER A 69 -8.56 -6.32 14.67
C SER A 69 -9.10 -5.07 15.37
N LEU A 70 -8.47 -3.91 15.18
CA LEU A 70 -8.91 -2.62 15.71
C LEU A 70 -9.11 -1.63 14.57
N TRP A 71 -10.36 -1.18 14.43
CA TRP A 71 -10.79 -0.22 13.42
C TRP A 71 -10.68 1.22 13.95
N PRO A 72 -10.54 2.24 13.07
CA PRO A 72 -10.42 3.65 13.50
C PRO A 72 -11.63 4.20 14.26
N ASP A 73 -12.79 3.54 14.17
CA ASP A 73 -14.00 3.89 14.92
C ASP A 73 -14.06 3.24 16.31
N GLY A 74 -13.00 2.54 16.72
CA GLY A 74 -12.89 1.85 18.00
C GLY A 74 -13.53 0.46 18.02
N SER A 75 -14.10 -0.02 16.91
CA SER A 75 -14.63 -1.39 16.82
C SER A 75 -13.54 -2.42 16.56
N GLY A 76 -13.81 -3.69 16.88
CA GLY A 76 -12.88 -4.78 16.61
C GLY A 76 -13.54 -6.15 16.50
N ASP A 77 -13.02 -6.98 15.59
CA ASP A 77 -13.47 -8.36 15.37
C ASP A 77 -12.35 -9.35 15.72
N ALA A 78 -12.71 -10.48 16.33
CA ALA A 78 -11.78 -11.58 16.57
C ALA A 78 -11.33 -12.21 15.25
N VAL A 79 -10.03 -12.20 14.99
CA VAL A 79 -9.40 -12.73 13.76
C VAL A 79 -8.69 -14.06 13.99
N ALA A 80 -8.33 -14.38 15.23
CA ALA A 80 -7.78 -15.66 15.62
C ALA A 80 -8.05 -15.90 17.12
N SER A 81 -8.23 -17.15 17.52
CA SER A 81 -8.39 -17.51 18.92
C SER A 81 -7.97 -18.95 19.18
N PHE A 82 -7.45 -19.25 20.36
CA PHE A 82 -7.30 -20.62 20.85
C PHE A 82 -7.80 -20.77 22.29
N GLY A 83 -8.06 -22.01 22.68
CA GLY A 83 -8.52 -22.34 24.03
C GLY A 83 -10.03 -22.22 24.21
N THR A 84 -10.47 -22.10 25.46
CA THR A 84 -11.89 -21.98 25.82
C THR A 84 -12.04 -20.85 26.83
N ALA A 85 -12.71 -19.79 26.41
CA ALA A 85 -12.93 -18.60 27.23
C ALA A 85 -13.57 -18.95 28.56
N CYS A 86 -13.03 -18.40 29.65
CA CYS A 86 -13.60 -18.45 30.99
C CYS A 86 -13.84 -19.87 31.54
N LYS A 87 -13.11 -20.86 31.03
CA LYS A 87 -13.33 -22.29 31.35
C LYS A 87 -13.26 -22.60 32.86
N THR A 88 -12.38 -21.92 33.60
CA THR A 88 -12.27 -22.11 35.07
C THR A 88 -12.63 -20.86 35.87
N ALA A 89 -13.29 -19.87 35.25
CA ALA A 89 -13.78 -18.70 35.97
C ALA A 89 -14.82 -19.10 37.02
N GLU A 90 -14.73 -18.54 38.23
CA GLU A 90 -15.74 -18.70 39.27
C GLU A 90 -17.04 -17.97 38.87
N ASP A 91 -16.91 -16.82 38.21
CA ASP A 91 -18.01 -16.07 37.59
C ASP A 91 -17.84 -16.03 36.06
N GLU A 92 -18.25 -17.12 35.40
CA GLU A 92 -18.18 -17.28 33.95
C GLU A 92 -18.86 -16.13 33.20
N ALA A 93 -20.02 -15.65 33.70
CA ALA A 93 -20.77 -14.59 33.04
C ALA A 93 -20.05 -13.24 33.10
N ALA A 94 -19.47 -12.89 34.26
CA ALA A 94 -18.68 -11.68 34.41
C ALA A 94 -17.39 -11.74 33.57
N CYS A 95 -16.72 -12.90 33.54
CA CYS A 95 -15.52 -13.11 32.74
C CYS A 95 -15.80 -12.95 31.22
N LEU A 96 -16.87 -13.57 30.71
CA LEU A 96 -17.26 -13.44 29.30
C LEU A 96 -17.63 -11.98 28.96
N THR A 97 -18.36 -11.31 29.86
CA THR A 97 -18.68 -9.88 29.70
C THR A 97 -17.43 -9.02 29.63
N ALA A 98 -16.42 -9.32 30.44
CA ALA A 98 -15.15 -8.59 30.42
C ALA A 98 -14.33 -8.85 29.14
N LEU A 99 -14.41 -10.05 28.55
CA LEU A 99 -13.78 -10.36 27.25
C LEU A 99 -14.47 -9.66 26.07
N GLU A 100 -15.76 -9.37 26.16
CA GLU A 100 -16.54 -8.68 25.12
C GLU A 100 -16.41 -7.14 25.18
N GLN A 101 -15.84 -6.59 26.25
CA GLN A 101 -15.62 -5.15 26.34
C GLN A 101 -14.50 -4.72 25.39
N VAL A 102 -14.88 -4.00 24.34
CA VAL A 102 -13.95 -3.34 23.42
C VAL A 102 -13.47 -2.03 24.06
N PRO A 103 -12.20 -1.91 24.49
CA PRO A 103 -11.75 -0.70 25.16
C PRO A 103 -11.11 0.28 24.18
N ASP A 104 -10.80 1.49 24.70
CA ASP A 104 -9.83 2.42 24.11
C ASP A 104 -8.41 1.80 24.19
N ALA A 105 -8.17 0.76 23.39
CA ALA A 105 -6.86 0.16 23.23
C ALA A 105 -6.05 0.98 22.23
N ASP A 106 -4.77 1.25 22.53
CA ASP A 106 -3.89 1.85 21.54
C ASP A 106 -3.68 0.84 20.41
N GLY A 107 -3.35 -0.41 20.75
CA GLY A 107 -3.17 -1.52 19.82
C GLY A 107 -1.80 -1.50 19.12
N PHE A 108 -1.34 -2.68 18.72
CA PHE A 108 -0.04 -2.89 18.08
C PHE A 108 -0.16 -3.22 16.59
N ARG A 109 0.95 -3.12 15.85
CA ARG A 109 1.01 -3.58 14.46
C ARG A 109 1.30 -5.06 14.41
N LEU A 110 0.78 -5.76 13.41
CA LEU A 110 1.14 -7.15 13.14
C LEU A 110 1.15 -7.36 11.62
N GLY A 111 2.32 -7.66 11.05
CA GLY A 111 2.49 -7.78 9.60
C GLY A 111 2.95 -6.50 8.91
N SER A 112 3.38 -6.62 7.65
CA SER A 112 3.79 -5.48 6.84
C SER A 112 2.60 -4.73 6.24
N CYS A 113 2.64 -3.40 6.35
CA CYS A 113 1.59 -2.51 5.89
C CYS A 113 2.03 -1.81 4.59
N ALA A 114 1.32 -2.05 3.48
CA ALA A 114 1.57 -1.34 2.21
C ALA A 114 0.60 -0.17 1.98
N GLU A 115 -0.71 -0.36 2.23
CA GLU A 115 -1.76 0.62 1.88
C GLU A 115 -2.84 0.83 2.96
N ALA A 116 -2.98 -0.10 3.93
CA ALA A 116 -3.84 0.05 5.10
C ALA A 116 -3.17 -0.60 6.32
N CYS A 117 -3.06 0.15 7.41
CA CYS A 117 -2.49 -0.34 8.66
C CYS A 117 -3.64 -0.71 9.59
N PHE A 118 -3.79 -2.00 9.87
CA PHE A 118 -4.66 -2.47 10.94
C PHE A 118 -3.86 -2.50 12.24
N ARG A 119 -4.46 -2.00 13.32
CA ARG A 119 -3.95 -2.23 14.67
C ARG A 119 -4.64 -3.48 15.21
N TYR A 120 -3.98 -4.15 16.14
CA TYR A 120 -4.49 -5.33 16.80
C TYR A 120 -4.36 -5.18 18.31
N TYR A 121 -5.19 -5.90 19.04
CA TYR A 121 -5.01 -6.11 20.47
C TYR A 121 -5.32 -7.57 20.78
N LEU A 122 -4.78 -8.06 21.90
CA LEU A 122 -5.02 -9.41 22.40
C LEU A 122 -5.87 -9.34 23.67
N THR A 123 -6.86 -10.22 23.77
CA THR A 123 -7.55 -10.51 25.02
C THR A 123 -7.19 -11.91 25.48
N ALA A 124 -6.83 -12.06 26.75
CA ALA A 124 -6.53 -13.35 27.36
C ALA A 124 -7.35 -13.53 28.65
N ASN A 125 -7.64 -14.77 29.05
CA ASN A 125 -8.16 -15.04 30.38
C ASN A 125 -7.41 -16.20 31.07
N GLN A 126 -7.37 -16.10 32.40
CA GLN A 126 -6.96 -17.17 33.30
C GLN A 126 -7.86 -17.12 34.55
N GLY A 127 -8.77 -18.10 34.69
CA GLY A 127 -9.84 -18.01 35.68
C GLY A 127 -10.67 -16.74 35.48
N ASP A 128 -10.94 -16.02 36.57
CA ASP A 128 -11.67 -14.74 36.54
C ASP A 128 -10.86 -13.55 36.01
N THR A 129 -9.55 -13.71 35.83
CA THR A 129 -8.69 -12.59 35.40
C THR A 129 -8.68 -12.48 33.89
N VAL A 130 -9.20 -11.36 33.38
CA VAL A 130 -9.11 -10.97 31.97
C VAL A 130 -8.01 -9.94 31.77
N ARG A 131 -7.20 -10.12 30.74
CA ARG A 131 -6.12 -9.21 30.33
C ARG A 131 -6.38 -8.69 28.94
N LEU A 132 -6.11 -7.40 28.75
CA LEU A 132 -5.98 -6.79 27.44
C LEU A 132 -4.55 -6.35 27.22
N LEU A 133 -4.02 -6.71 26.06
CA LEU A 133 -2.63 -6.48 25.69
C LEU A 133 -2.61 -5.75 24.35
N ASP A 134 -2.06 -4.56 24.35
CA ASP A 134 -2.09 -3.62 23.23
C ASP A 134 -0.72 -3.02 22.91
N SER A 135 0.32 -3.41 23.68
CA SER A 135 1.71 -3.01 23.48
C SER A 135 2.65 -4.22 23.29
N LYS A 136 3.83 -3.96 22.71
CA LYS A 136 4.86 -5.00 22.50
C LYS A 136 5.40 -5.56 23.81
N GLU A 137 5.61 -4.69 24.78
CA GLU A 137 6.12 -5.03 26.10
C GLU A 137 5.16 -6.00 26.81
N GLN A 138 3.86 -5.71 26.77
CA GLN A 138 2.83 -6.57 27.34
C GLN A 138 2.76 -7.95 26.65
N ILE A 139 2.99 -8.01 25.33
CA ILE A 139 3.06 -9.29 24.61
C ILE A 139 4.33 -10.06 24.97
N ALA A 140 5.49 -9.40 25.04
CA ALA A 140 6.72 -10.07 25.48
C ALA A 140 6.57 -10.63 26.90
N ASP A 141 5.96 -9.85 27.81
CA ASP A 141 5.66 -10.29 29.17
C ASP A 141 4.69 -11.48 29.21
N LEU A 142 3.69 -11.52 28.31
CA LEU A 142 2.75 -12.65 28.20
C LEU A 142 3.46 -13.92 27.69
N LEU A 143 4.33 -13.78 26.70
CA LEU A 143 5.03 -14.91 26.10
C LEU A 143 6.08 -15.47 27.06
N GLY A 144 6.69 -14.64 27.90
CA GLY A 144 7.76 -15.06 28.79
C GLY A 144 9.00 -15.46 27.99
N THR A 145 9.44 -16.72 28.12
CA THR A 145 10.58 -17.22 27.35
C THR A 145 10.14 -17.57 25.93
N VAL A 146 10.75 -16.95 24.92
CA VAL A 146 10.53 -17.28 23.51
C VAL A 146 11.19 -18.62 23.19
N ASP A 147 10.40 -19.70 23.24
CA ASP A 147 10.87 -21.08 23.04
C ASP A 147 10.28 -21.75 21.80
N THR A 148 9.36 -21.06 21.11
CA THR A 148 8.75 -21.52 19.87
C THR A 148 9.16 -20.66 18.66
N PRO A 149 9.25 -21.27 17.46
CA PRO A 149 9.40 -20.49 16.24
C PRO A 149 8.20 -19.55 16.02
N GLU A 150 6.99 -19.94 16.43
CA GLU A 150 5.77 -19.15 16.29
C GLU A 150 5.78 -17.86 17.11
N GLU A 151 6.28 -17.89 18.34
CA GLU A 151 6.49 -16.70 19.18
C GLU A 151 7.51 -15.75 18.57
N ALA A 152 8.64 -16.29 18.10
CA ALA A 152 9.66 -15.49 17.42
C ALA A 152 9.10 -14.82 16.15
N MET A 153 8.32 -15.56 15.36
CA MET A 153 7.62 -15.01 14.18
C MET A 153 6.55 -13.96 14.57
N PHE A 154 5.87 -14.12 15.69
CA PHE A 154 4.90 -13.15 16.19
C PHE A 154 5.58 -11.83 16.55
N LEU A 155 6.66 -11.87 17.35
CA LEU A 155 7.43 -10.69 17.74
C LEU A 155 8.04 -9.94 16.55
N VAL A 156 8.56 -10.66 15.55
CA VAL A 156 9.02 -10.03 14.29
C VAL A 156 7.86 -9.44 13.49
N GLY A 157 6.70 -10.09 13.52
CA GLY A 157 5.47 -9.52 12.97
C GLY A 157 5.11 -8.16 13.56
N MET A 158 5.36 -7.97 14.86
CA MET A 158 5.10 -6.71 15.57
C MET A 158 6.02 -5.56 15.17
N GLU A 159 7.17 -5.86 14.56
CA GLU A 159 8.04 -4.86 13.92
C GLU A 159 7.53 -4.39 12.56
N GLY A 160 6.33 -4.82 12.15
CA GLY A 160 5.75 -4.46 10.85
C GLY A 160 6.28 -5.30 9.69
N LEU A 161 6.71 -6.54 9.96
CA LEU A 161 7.13 -7.50 8.95
C LEU A 161 6.05 -8.55 8.70
N ASP A 162 5.78 -8.85 7.44
CA ASP A 162 4.94 -9.96 7.04
C ASP A 162 5.76 -11.26 7.03
N VAL A 163 5.46 -12.18 7.95
CA VAL A 163 6.04 -13.53 7.96
C VAL A 163 5.12 -14.45 7.13
N ARG A 164 5.28 -14.37 5.81
CA ARG A 164 4.33 -14.95 4.85
C ARG A 164 4.45 -16.47 4.72
N CYS A 165 3.36 -17.13 4.37
CA CYS A 165 3.32 -18.56 4.09
C CYS A 165 4.40 -18.99 3.07
N GLY A 166 5.10 -20.09 3.37
CA GLY A 166 6.05 -20.75 2.46
C GLY A 166 7.46 -20.16 2.45
N ASP A 167 7.60 -18.84 2.29
CA ASP A 167 8.92 -18.18 2.23
C ASP A 167 9.31 -17.48 3.55
N GLY A 168 8.36 -17.25 4.45
CA GLY A 168 8.56 -16.73 5.81
C GLY A 168 8.62 -17.87 6.83
N GLY A 169 9.32 -17.64 7.93
CA GLY A 169 9.55 -18.68 8.92
C GLY A 169 10.66 -18.33 9.89
N ALA A 170 10.94 -19.27 10.78
CA ALA A 170 11.99 -19.15 11.77
C ALA A 170 12.93 -20.37 11.71
N LYS A 171 14.18 -20.17 12.05
CA LYS A 171 15.21 -21.21 12.16
C LYS A 171 15.80 -21.13 13.56
N PRO A 172 15.84 -22.23 14.34
CA PRO A 172 16.51 -22.25 15.62
C PRO A 172 17.99 -21.88 15.51
N GLU A 173 18.47 -21.01 16.39
CA GLU A 173 19.87 -20.57 16.45
C GLU A 173 20.29 -20.34 17.91
N GLY A 174 21.15 -21.22 18.44
CA GLY A 174 21.56 -21.17 19.83
C GLY A 174 20.37 -21.36 20.77
N THR A 175 20.11 -20.38 21.63
CA THR A 175 18.95 -20.33 22.54
C THR A 175 17.77 -19.52 21.98
N GLY A 176 17.86 -19.04 20.74
CA GLY A 176 16.84 -18.21 20.12
C GLY A 176 16.56 -18.62 18.67
N PHE A 177 16.13 -17.65 17.85
CA PHE A 177 15.70 -17.90 16.48
C PHE A 177 16.20 -16.84 15.50
N ALA A 178 16.56 -17.26 14.29
CA ALA A 178 16.63 -16.39 13.13
C ALA A 178 15.29 -16.42 12.40
N VAL A 179 14.65 -15.27 12.21
CA VAL A 179 13.32 -15.15 11.62
C VAL A 179 13.41 -14.38 10.31
N GLN A 180 12.83 -14.96 9.26
CA GLN A 180 12.71 -14.34 7.95
C GLN A 180 11.32 -13.74 7.76
N GLY A 181 11.29 -12.41 7.59
CA GLY A 181 10.08 -11.65 7.32
C GLY A 181 10.23 -10.76 6.10
N PHE A 182 9.13 -10.17 5.64
CA PHE A 182 9.10 -9.36 4.44
C PHE A 182 8.45 -8.00 4.73
N THR A 183 8.98 -6.94 4.15
CA THR A 183 8.27 -5.68 4.02
C THR A 183 7.86 -5.47 2.57
N TYR A 184 6.72 -4.82 2.40
CA TYR A 184 6.21 -4.43 1.09
C TYR A 184 6.31 -2.92 0.92
N GLU A 185 6.82 -2.50 -0.22
CA GLU A 185 6.99 -1.10 -0.55
C GLU A 185 6.29 -0.77 -1.86
N GLY A 186 5.46 0.27 -1.89
CA GLY A 186 4.66 0.59 -3.07
C GLY A 186 3.75 -0.57 -3.51
N CYS A 187 3.55 -0.73 -4.82
CA CYS A 187 2.55 -1.69 -5.33
C CYS A 187 3.05 -3.13 -5.45
N ASP A 188 4.36 -3.33 -5.53
CA ASP A 188 4.95 -4.64 -5.73
C ASP A 188 6.37 -4.76 -5.14
N GLY A 189 6.86 -3.80 -4.37
CA GLY A 189 8.15 -3.93 -3.70
C GLY A 189 8.12 -5.02 -2.67
N VAL A 190 9.20 -5.77 -2.58
CA VAL A 190 9.39 -6.81 -1.57
C VAL A 190 10.84 -6.74 -1.11
N THR A 191 11.00 -6.40 0.16
CA THR A 191 12.28 -6.50 0.85
C THR A 191 12.20 -7.64 1.84
N ARG A 192 13.15 -8.57 1.76
CA ARG A 192 13.34 -9.64 2.73
C ARG A 192 14.23 -9.14 3.85
N HIS A 193 13.86 -9.46 5.07
CA HIS A 193 14.67 -9.18 6.26
C HIS A 193 14.90 -10.48 7.02
N VAL A 194 16.04 -10.55 7.70
CA VAL A 194 16.30 -11.56 8.72
C VAL A 194 16.56 -10.85 10.04
N PHE A 195 15.85 -11.26 11.08
CA PHE A 195 16.01 -10.79 12.45
C PHE A 195 16.48 -11.95 13.34
N GLY A 196 17.39 -11.69 14.27
CA GLY A 196 17.67 -12.59 15.39
C GLY A 196 16.78 -12.25 16.57
N VAL A 197 16.18 -13.26 17.17
CA VAL A 197 15.29 -13.18 18.34
C VAL A 197 15.93 -13.97 19.47
N THR A 198 16.16 -13.35 20.63
CA THR A 198 16.69 -14.05 21.81
C THR A 198 15.56 -14.74 22.58
N ALA A 199 15.93 -15.62 23.53
CA ALA A 199 14.96 -16.25 24.44
C ALA A 199 14.17 -15.24 25.28
N ASP A 200 14.74 -14.06 25.55
CA ASP A 200 14.09 -12.97 26.28
C ASP A 200 13.25 -12.06 25.35
N GLY A 201 13.11 -12.41 24.06
CA GLY A 201 12.32 -11.65 23.09
C GLY A 201 13.02 -10.41 22.50
N GLU A 202 14.32 -10.22 22.75
CA GLU A 202 15.06 -9.10 22.14
C GLU A 202 15.28 -9.33 20.64
N LEU A 203 14.99 -8.30 19.83
CA LEU A 203 15.10 -8.34 18.37
C LEU A 203 16.36 -7.62 17.88
N SER A 204 17.06 -8.26 16.95
CA SER A 204 18.27 -7.72 16.32
C SER A 204 18.19 -7.88 14.80
N HIS A 205 18.17 -6.78 14.05
CA HIS A 205 18.17 -6.83 12.57
C HIS A 205 19.52 -7.35 12.07
N ARG A 206 19.51 -8.37 11.20
CA ARG A 206 20.73 -9.06 10.71
C ARG A 206 20.99 -8.84 9.24
N GLU A 207 19.94 -9.00 8.43
CA GLU A 207 20.03 -8.95 6.98
C GLU A 207 18.85 -8.17 6.39
N GLN A 208 19.11 -7.42 5.34
CA GLN A 208 18.09 -6.83 4.49
C GLN A 208 18.49 -7.03 3.03
N VAL A 209 17.59 -7.65 2.28
CA VAL A 209 17.78 -7.90 0.85
C VAL A 209 16.53 -7.49 0.09
N VAL A 210 16.68 -6.58 -0.86
CA VAL A 210 15.60 -6.22 -1.78
C VAL A 210 15.42 -7.36 -2.77
N LEU A 211 14.36 -8.17 -2.60
CA LEU A 211 14.03 -9.27 -3.51
C LEU A 211 13.39 -8.76 -4.79
N ARG A 212 12.56 -7.73 -4.66
CA ARG A 212 11.88 -7.07 -5.75
C ARG A 212 11.85 -5.60 -5.44
N GLU A 213 12.57 -4.82 -6.23
CA GLU A 213 12.46 -3.37 -6.20
C GLU A 213 11.00 -2.99 -6.44
N ALA A 214 10.44 -2.21 -5.52
CA ALA A 214 9.13 -1.61 -5.69
C ALA A 214 9.07 -0.86 -7.01
N ASN A 215 8.12 -1.21 -7.87
CA ASN A 215 7.91 -0.54 -9.15
C ASN A 215 7.68 0.94 -8.87
N PRO A 216 8.66 1.81 -9.19
CA PRO A 216 8.61 3.22 -8.82
C PRO A 216 7.62 4.02 -9.67
N ASN A 217 6.91 3.33 -10.57
CA ASN A 217 6.04 3.92 -11.57
C ASN A 217 4.62 3.35 -11.53
N CYS A 218 4.21 2.81 -10.38
CA CYS A 218 2.80 2.56 -10.05
C CYS A 218 2.07 3.90 -9.80
N VAL A 219 2.08 4.79 -10.81
CA VAL A 219 1.59 6.18 -10.70
C VAL A 219 0.77 6.57 -11.93
N VAL A 220 0.15 5.59 -12.61
CA VAL A 220 -0.76 5.85 -13.72
C VAL A 220 -2.18 5.50 -13.27
N GLY A 221 -3.05 6.51 -13.29
CA GLY A 221 -4.46 6.41 -12.93
C GLY A 221 -4.74 6.36 -11.42
N ARG A 222 -5.90 6.91 -11.03
CA ARG A 222 -6.41 6.92 -9.66
C ARG A 222 -6.63 5.50 -9.15
N ARG A 223 -6.10 5.15 -7.98
CA ARG A 223 -6.38 3.84 -7.39
C ARG A 223 -7.72 3.87 -6.63
N PRO A 224 -8.62 2.88 -6.82
CA PRO A 224 -9.80 2.76 -5.99
C PRO A 224 -9.44 2.17 -4.63
N ALA A 225 -10.17 2.56 -3.58
CA ALA A 225 -10.16 1.85 -2.32
C ALA A 225 -10.52 0.36 -2.55
N GLY A 226 -9.82 -0.55 -1.88
CA GLY A 226 -10.04 -2.00 -2.00
C GLY A 226 -9.42 -2.66 -3.25
N LEU A 227 -8.48 -1.98 -3.94
CA LEU A 227 -7.68 -2.60 -4.99
C LEU A 227 -6.76 -3.69 -4.41
N ALA A 228 -6.93 -4.93 -4.86
CA ALA A 228 -6.05 -6.01 -4.41
C ALA A 228 -4.63 -5.87 -5.01
N ALA A 229 -3.63 -6.28 -4.22
CA ALA A 229 -2.25 -6.43 -4.67
C ALA A 229 -2.14 -7.42 -5.84
N GLN A 230 -1.18 -7.18 -6.74
CA GLN A 230 -0.98 -8.02 -7.92
C GLN A 230 -0.44 -9.41 -7.53
N ARG A 231 -0.92 -10.46 -8.21
CA ARG A 231 -0.37 -11.82 -8.05
C ARG A 231 0.92 -11.99 -8.87
N ARG A 232 1.93 -12.62 -8.27
CA ARG A 232 3.27 -12.87 -8.87
C ARG A 232 3.20 -13.40 -10.31
N ARG A 233 4.10 -12.90 -11.17
CA ARG A 233 4.55 -13.59 -12.39
C ARG A 233 6.05 -13.41 -12.56
N CYS A 234 6.76 -14.52 -12.51
CA CYS A 234 8.09 -14.62 -13.11
C CYS A 234 7.89 -14.71 -14.64
N ASP A 235 8.85 -14.26 -15.44
CA ASP A 235 8.94 -14.52 -16.89
C ASP A 235 8.38 -13.46 -17.88
N SER A 236 8.42 -12.17 -17.55
CA SER A 236 8.16 -11.12 -18.57
C SER A 236 9.27 -10.06 -18.62
N VAL A 237 9.61 -9.62 -19.84
CA VAL A 237 10.53 -8.51 -20.13
C VAL A 237 10.14 -7.26 -19.30
N PRO A 238 11.10 -6.50 -18.73
CA PRO A 238 10.79 -5.36 -17.85
C PRO A 238 9.77 -4.36 -18.40
N THR A 239 9.87 -4.03 -19.69
CA THR A 239 8.93 -3.14 -20.40
C THR A 239 7.53 -3.74 -20.54
N ALA A 240 7.43 -5.04 -20.81
CA ALA A 240 6.15 -5.75 -20.85
C ALA A 240 5.46 -5.77 -19.48
N ARG A 241 6.24 -6.04 -18.42
CA ARG A 241 5.76 -6.03 -17.03
C ARG A 241 5.23 -4.65 -16.64
N TYR A 242 6.02 -3.61 -16.93
CA TYR A 242 5.63 -2.23 -16.68
C TYR A 242 4.30 -1.87 -17.34
N LEU A 243 4.17 -2.15 -18.64
CA LEU A 243 2.97 -1.82 -19.40
C LEU A 243 1.78 -2.68 -18.98
N ALA A 244 1.99 -3.95 -18.60
CA ALA A 244 0.92 -4.80 -18.09
C ALA A 244 0.39 -4.26 -16.76
N GLU A 245 1.27 -3.76 -15.89
CA GLU A 245 0.86 -3.16 -14.62
C GLU A 245 0.17 -1.81 -14.82
N ALA A 246 0.74 -0.92 -15.65
CA ALA A 246 0.07 0.33 -16.01
C ALA A 246 -1.33 0.07 -16.56
N ALA A 247 -1.49 -0.92 -17.46
CA ALA A 247 -2.80 -1.30 -17.99
C ALA A 247 -3.78 -1.83 -16.92
N ARG A 248 -3.28 -2.51 -15.88
CA ARG A 248 -4.08 -2.98 -14.75
C ARG A 248 -4.55 -1.80 -13.90
N LEU A 249 -3.67 -0.83 -13.64
CA LEU A 249 -3.99 0.37 -12.86
C LEU A 249 -5.00 1.25 -13.57
N GLU A 250 -4.84 1.50 -14.86
CA GLU A 250 -5.83 2.22 -15.70
C GLU A 250 -7.19 1.52 -15.66
N ALA A 251 -7.20 0.17 -15.71
CA ALA A 251 -8.43 -0.59 -15.55
C ALA A 251 -9.04 -0.46 -14.14
N ALA A 252 -8.20 -0.30 -13.10
CA ALA A 252 -8.64 -0.09 -11.73
C ALA A 252 -9.25 1.32 -11.55
N SER A 253 -8.68 2.33 -12.22
CA SER A 253 -9.12 3.72 -12.19
C SER A 253 -10.54 3.91 -12.72
N VAL A 254 -11.03 3.02 -13.59
CA VAL A 254 -12.45 2.95 -13.96
C VAL A 254 -13.34 2.85 -12.72
N TYR A 255 -13.00 1.96 -11.78
CA TYR A 255 -13.77 1.76 -10.55
C TYR A 255 -13.68 3.00 -9.65
N ALA A 256 -12.50 3.63 -9.57
CA ALA A 256 -12.30 4.82 -8.78
C ALA A 256 -13.19 5.98 -9.25
N PHE A 257 -13.24 6.25 -10.55
CA PHE A 257 -14.08 7.33 -11.08
C PHE A 257 -15.58 7.01 -11.02
N VAL A 258 -15.99 5.75 -11.23
CA VAL A 258 -17.39 5.33 -11.03
C VAL A 258 -17.81 5.48 -9.57
N HIS A 259 -16.93 5.16 -8.63
CA HIS A 259 -17.20 5.29 -7.21
C HIS A 259 -17.32 6.77 -6.82
N ILE A 260 -16.34 7.60 -7.20
CA ILE A 260 -16.38 9.06 -6.95
C ILE A 260 -17.61 9.70 -7.56
N GLU A 261 -18.04 9.31 -8.77
CA GLU A 261 -19.27 9.86 -9.35
C GLU A 261 -20.47 9.68 -8.41
N ARG A 262 -20.60 8.50 -7.78
CA ARG A 262 -21.67 8.20 -6.82
C ARG A 262 -21.52 9.03 -5.54
N GLU A 263 -20.30 9.15 -5.02
CA GLU A 263 -20.02 9.95 -3.82
C GLU A 263 -20.27 11.44 -4.06
N LEU A 264 -19.83 11.97 -5.20
CA LEU A 264 -20.11 13.33 -5.64
C LEU A 264 -21.62 13.58 -5.71
N ALA A 265 -22.40 12.63 -6.23
CA ALA A 265 -23.85 12.73 -6.27
C ALA A 265 -24.47 12.73 -4.85
N ALA A 266 -24.02 11.81 -3.98
CA ALA A 266 -24.50 11.69 -2.60
C ALA A 266 -24.24 12.98 -1.79
N HIS A 267 -23.11 13.65 -2.02
CA HIS A 267 -22.72 14.88 -1.33
C HIS A 267 -23.18 16.17 -2.04
N GLY A 268 -24.07 16.07 -3.04
CA GLY A 268 -24.67 17.24 -3.69
C GLY A 268 -23.70 18.05 -4.56
N ALA A 269 -22.74 17.40 -5.23
CA ALA A 269 -21.88 18.05 -6.20
C ALA A 269 -22.67 18.50 -7.46
N PRO A 270 -22.26 19.60 -8.11
CA PRO A 270 -22.92 20.07 -9.33
C PRO A 270 -22.75 19.06 -10.48
N ARG A 271 -23.77 18.96 -11.35
CA ARG A 271 -23.82 18.03 -12.50
C ARG A 271 -22.56 18.01 -13.36
N ARG A 272 -21.84 19.13 -13.48
CA ARG A 272 -20.58 19.22 -14.23
C ARG A 272 -19.48 18.29 -13.68
N LEU A 273 -19.37 18.13 -12.36
CA LEU A 273 -18.36 17.26 -11.74
C LEU A 273 -18.72 15.78 -11.92
N LEU A 274 -20.01 15.43 -11.82
CA LEU A 274 -20.50 14.08 -12.10
C LEU A 274 -20.24 13.69 -13.56
N THR A 275 -20.55 14.59 -14.51
CA THR A 275 -20.27 14.37 -15.93
C THR A 275 -18.77 14.23 -16.21
N ALA A 276 -17.93 15.01 -15.52
CA ALA A 276 -16.48 14.90 -15.64
C ALA A 276 -15.96 13.57 -15.09
N ALA A 277 -16.47 13.08 -13.95
CA ALA A 277 -16.12 11.77 -13.39
C ALA A 277 -16.54 10.61 -14.32
N ARG A 278 -17.76 10.64 -14.87
CA ARG A 278 -18.20 9.66 -15.90
C ARG A 278 -17.30 9.66 -17.12
N ARG A 279 -16.92 10.84 -17.58
CA ARG A 279 -16.00 10.98 -18.72
C ARG A 279 -14.64 10.39 -18.38
N ALA A 280 -14.10 10.66 -17.19
CA ALA A 280 -12.85 10.10 -16.73
C ALA A 280 -12.89 8.56 -16.72
N ALA A 281 -13.94 7.95 -16.15
CA ALA A 281 -14.13 6.50 -16.21
C ALA A 281 -14.15 5.95 -17.65
N ALA A 282 -14.77 6.66 -18.60
CA ALA A 282 -14.76 6.27 -20.01
C ALA A 282 -13.41 6.48 -20.71
N ASP A 283 -12.61 7.45 -20.25
CA ASP A 283 -11.23 7.67 -20.67
C ASP A 283 -10.35 6.49 -20.19
N GLU A 284 -10.46 6.11 -18.93
CA GLU A 284 -9.74 4.98 -18.32
C GLU A 284 -9.97 3.64 -19.03
N VAL A 285 -11.21 3.37 -19.45
CA VAL A 285 -11.51 2.18 -20.26
C VAL A 285 -10.72 2.18 -21.57
N ARG A 286 -10.51 3.34 -22.20
CA ARG A 286 -9.69 3.45 -23.41
C ARG A 286 -8.21 3.33 -23.07
N HIS A 287 -7.74 3.98 -22.01
CA HIS A 287 -6.34 3.93 -21.59
C HIS A 287 -5.92 2.50 -21.26
N ALA A 288 -6.69 1.78 -20.44
CA ALA A 288 -6.47 0.37 -20.11
C ALA A 288 -6.34 -0.51 -21.37
N ARG A 289 -7.18 -0.29 -22.39
CA ARG A 289 -7.10 -1.03 -23.66
C ARG A 289 -5.85 -0.68 -24.47
N MET A 290 -5.50 0.61 -24.55
CA MET A 290 -4.32 1.09 -25.25
C MET A 290 -3.05 0.54 -24.60
N THR A 291 -2.93 0.69 -23.28
CA THR A 291 -1.79 0.25 -22.48
C THR A 291 -1.68 -1.28 -22.48
N ALA A 292 -2.78 -2.02 -22.43
CA ALA A 292 -2.76 -3.49 -22.59
C ALA A 292 -2.36 -3.93 -24.01
N GLY A 293 -2.68 -3.13 -25.03
CA GLY A 293 -2.18 -3.32 -26.40
C GLY A 293 -0.66 -3.16 -26.48
N LEU A 294 -0.12 -2.13 -25.83
CA LEU A 294 1.32 -1.92 -25.70
C LEU A 294 1.96 -3.08 -24.92
N ALA A 295 1.41 -3.47 -23.77
CA ALA A 295 1.93 -4.59 -22.97
C ALA A 295 2.12 -5.85 -23.82
N ARG A 296 1.10 -6.24 -24.61
CA ARG A 296 1.17 -7.39 -25.51
C ARG A 296 2.22 -7.22 -26.61
N ARG A 297 2.35 -6.02 -27.20
CA ARG A 297 3.38 -5.71 -28.19
C ARG A 297 4.80 -5.89 -27.63
N PHE A 298 5.00 -5.57 -26.36
CA PHE A 298 6.29 -5.71 -25.67
C PHE A 298 6.53 -7.12 -25.10
N GLY A 299 5.59 -8.05 -25.28
CA GLY A 299 5.76 -9.47 -24.91
C GLY A 299 4.95 -9.93 -23.70
N ALA A 300 4.02 -9.11 -23.18
CA ALA A 300 3.14 -9.56 -22.10
C ALA A 300 2.17 -10.61 -22.64
N THR A 301 2.22 -11.82 -22.09
CA THR A 301 1.31 -12.92 -22.46
C THR A 301 -0.11 -12.71 -21.93
N ARG A 302 -0.26 -12.00 -20.83
CA ARG A 302 -1.56 -11.63 -20.25
C ARG A 302 -1.45 -10.38 -19.40
N VAL A 303 -2.49 -9.56 -19.45
CA VAL A 303 -2.72 -8.44 -18.54
C VAL A 303 -3.77 -8.89 -17.53
N GLU A 304 -3.46 -8.79 -16.24
CA GLU A 304 -4.39 -9.15 -15.18
C GLU A 304 -5.53 -8.13 -15.09
N ARG A 305 -6.74 -8.61 -14.81
CA ARG A 305 -7.86 -7.71 -14.51
C ARG A 305 -7.76 -7.29 -13.04
N PRO A 306 -7.94 -5.99 -12.73
CA PRO A 306 -7.95 -5.55 -11.34
C PRO A 306 -9.08 -6.23 -10.59
N ARG A 307 -8.83 -6.54 -9.32
CA ARG A 307 -9.86 -6.94 -8.36
C ARG A 307 -10.04 -5.77 -7.40
N VAL A 308 -11.26 -5.25 -7.34
CA VAL A 308 -11.61 -4.11 -6.50
C VAL A 308 -12.77 -4.56 -5.62
N ALA A 309 -12.56 -4.58 -4.31
CA ALA A 309 -13.62 -4.88 -3.37
C ALA A 309 -14.70 -3.78 -3.45
N PRO A 310 -15.99 -4.13 -3.41
CA PRO A 310 -17.04 -3.13 -3.32
C PRO A 310 -16.89 -2.33 -2.03
N THR A 311 -16.85 -1.01 -2.14
CA THR A 311 -16.86 -0.11 -0.98
C THR A 311 -18.18 0.68 -0.95
N PRO A 312 -18.75 0.91 0.25
CA PRO A 312 -19.88 1.84 0.40
C PRO A 312 -19.44 3.26 0.08
N ALA A 313 -20.40 4.15 -0.22
CA ALA A 313 -20.09 5.57 -0.41
C ALA A 313 -19.56 6.15 0.90
N ARG A 314 -18.40 6.80 0.85
CA ARG A 314 -17.74 7.37 2.02
C ARG A 314 -18.40 8.67 2.45
N ASP A 315 -18.16 9.05 3.70
CA ASP A 315 -18.43 10.40 4.17
C ASP A 315 -17.60 11.44 3.39
N LEU A 316 -17.96 12.72 3.56
CA LEU A 316 -17.36 13.81 2.78
C LEU A 316 -15.85 14.00 3.08
N GLU A 317 -15.45 13.83 4.34
CA GLU A 317 -14.04 13.99 4.73
C GLU A 317 -13.20 12.85 4.14
N SER A 318 -13.65 11.61 4.27
CA SER A 318 -13.03 10.42 3.71
C SER A 318 -12.88 10.49 2.18
N LEU A 319 -13.91 10.99 1.48
CA LEU A 319 -13.84 11.30 0.05
C LEU A 319 -12.72 12.33 -0.26
N LEU A 320 -12.62 13.37 0.55
CA LEU A 320 -11.64 14.44 0.34
C LEU A 320 -10.21 14.04 0.72
N LEU A 321 -10.02 13.17 1.70
CA LEU A 321 -8.72 12.55 2.01
C LEU A 321 -8.21 11.73 0.83
N ASP A 322 -9.05 10.86 0.29
CA ASP A 322 -8.76 10.07 -0.92
C ASP A 322 -8.51 10.97 -2.14
N ASN A 323 -9.34 12.00 -2.33
CA ASN A 323 -9.13 12.95 -3.40
C ASN A 323 -7.85 13.79 -3.24
N ALA A 324 -7.41 14.08 -2.03
CA ALA A 324 -6.15 14.78 -1.80
C ALA A 324 -4.94 13.93 -2.20
N VAL A 325 -4.95 12.64 -1.86
CA VAL A 325 -3.85 11.71 -2.15
C VAL A 325 -3.88 11.27 -3.62
N GLU A 326 -4.92 10.53 -4.02
CA GLU A 326 -4.98 9.91 -5.34
C GLU A 326 -5.28 10.92 -6.44
N GLY A 327 -6.16 11.89 -6.16
CA GLY A 327 -6.55 12.92 -7.12
C GLY A 327 -5.57 14.09 -7.22
N CYS A 328 -5.43 14.89 -6.18
CA CYS A 328 -4.65 16.12 -6.26
C CYS A 328 -3.16 15.86 -6.45
N VAL A 329 -2.60 14.81 -5.84
CA VAL A 329 -1.18 14.50 -5.92
C VAL A 329 -0.90 13.49 -7.04
N ARG A 330 -1.43 12.26 -6.95
CA ARG A 330 -1.03 11.17 -7.87
C ARG A 330 -1.49 11.40 -9.31
N GLU A 331 -2.73 11.82 -9.57
CA GLU A 331 -3.18 12.18 -10.94
C GLU A 331 -2.39 13.36 -11.52
N THR A 332 -2.06 14.36 -10.71
CA THR A 332 -1.24 15.51 -11.16
C THR A 332 0.14 15.03 -11.62
N PHE A 333 0.76 14.12 -10.87
CA PHE A 333 2.03 13.53 -11.26
C PHE A 333 1.89 12.60 -12.48
N GLY A 334 0.84 11.77 -12.53
CA GLY A 334 0.51 10.91 -13.67
C GLY A 334 0.37 11.69 -14.97
N ALA A 335 -0.31 12.85 -14.93
CA ALA A 335 -0.41 13.76 -16.06
C ALA A 335 0.95 14.31 -16.51
N ALA A 336 1.82 14.71 -15.57
CA ALA A 336 3.18 15.15 -15.90
C ALA A 336 4.02 14.02 -16.51
N MET A 337 3.92 12.81 -15.97
CA MET A 337 4.60 11.62 -16.47
C MET A 337 4.14 11.27 -17.90
N GLY A 338 2.83 11.34 -18.17
CA GLY A 338 2.29 11.11 -19.50
C GLY A 338 2.83 12.11 -20.53
N ILE A 339 2.90 13.40 -20.17
CA ILE A 339 3.50 14.45 -21.03
C ILE A 339 4.98 14.17 -21.27
N TRP A 340 5.71 13.70 -20.25
CA TRP A 340 7.12 13.35 -20.37
C TRP A 340 7.31 12.14 -21.31
N GLN A 341 6.59 11.03 -21.09
CA GLN A 341 6.70 9.83 -21.93
C GLN A 341 6.31 10.11 -23.39
N ALA A 342 5.27 10.93 -23.60
CA ALA A 342 4.85 11.38 -24.93
C ALA A 342 5.95 12.07 -25.75
N LYS A 343 6.93 12.68 -25.08
CA LYS A 343 8.07 13.39 -25.68
C LYS A 343 9.34 12.54 -25.73
N ASN A 344 9.54 11.65 -24.76
CA ASN A 344 10.83 10.97 -24.54
C ASN A 344 10.85 9.49 -24.93
N ALA A 345 9.70 8.87 -25.22
CA ALA A 345 9.67 7.47 -25.61
C ALA A 345 10.35 7.24 -26.97
N ALA A 346 11.33 6.35 -27.01
CA ALA A 346 11.98 5.95 -28.26
C ALA A 346 11.03 5.16 -29.17
N ASP A 347 10.13 4.33 -28.61
CA ASP A 347 9.09 3.66 -29.40
C ASP A 347 7.99 4.67 -29.79
N ARG A 348 7.84 4.89 -31.10
CA ARG A 348 6.90 5.86 -31.67
C ARG A 348 5.42 5.52 -31.38
N VAL A 349 5.09 4.24 -31.22
CA VAL A 349 3.74 3.79 -30.88
C VAL A 349 3.43 4.15 -29.42
N VAL A 350 4.38 3.93 -28.52
CA VAL A 350 4.28 4.37 -27.12
C VAL A 350 4.14 5.90 -27.04
N ALA A 351 5.03 6.65 -27.70
CA ALA A 351 4.95 8.12 -27.73
C ALA A 351 3.58 8.63 -28.23
N LYS A 352 3.00 7.97 -29.24
CA LYS A 352 1.67 8.31 -29.77
C LYS A 352 0.55 8.02 -28.78
N ALA A 353 0.59 6.85 -28.12
CA ALA A 353 -0.39 6.48 -27.12
C ALA A 353 -0.34 7.45 -25.92
N MET A 354 0.86 7.72 -25.41
CA MET A 354 1.05 8.62 -24.27
C MET A 354 0.65 10.06 -24.58
N ARG A 355 0.76 10.55 -25.82
CA ARG A 355 0.21 11.86 -26.21
C ARG A 355 -1.30 11.95 -26.02
N GLN A 356 -2.02 10.86 -26.29
CA GLN A 356 -3.48 10.81 -26.12
C GLN A 356 -3.84 10.69 -24.65
N ILE A 357 -3.24 9.73 -23.95
CA ILE A 357 -3.45 9.49 -22.51
C ILE A 357 -3.15 10.79 -21.74
N ALA A 358 -1.98 11.40 -21.93
CA ALA A 358 -1.59 12.62 -21.23
C ALA A 358 -2.55 13.80 -21.42
N ALA A 359 -3.25 13.90 -22.56
CA ALA A 359 -4.24 14.95 -22.79
C ALA A 359 -5.52 14.72 -21.97
N ASP A 360 -5.87 13.46 -21.74
CA ASP A 360 -7.00 13.02 -20.93
C ASP A 360 -6.64 13.10 -19.42
N GLU A 361 -5.46 12.61 -19.00
CA GLU A 361 -4.93 12.71 -17.62
C GLU A 361 -4.87 14.16 -17.10
N GLN A 362 -4.51 15.10 -17.97
CA GLN A 362 -4.53 16.53 -17.63
C GLN A 362 -5.93 17.02 -17.23
N ARG A 363 -7.00 16.40 -17.75
CA ARG A 363 -8.39 16.71 -17.35
C ARG A 363 -8.77 16.01 -16.05
N HIS A 364 -8.24 14.82 -15.80
CA HIS A 364 -8.51 14.06 -14.58
C HIS A 364 -7.87 14.73 -13.36
N ALA A 365 -6.60 15.12 -13.48
CA ALA A 365 -5.93 15.96 -12.49
C ALA A 365 -6.71 17.27 -12.26
N ALA A 366 -7.18 17.93 -13.32
CA ALA A 366 -7.99 19.13 -13.19
C ALA A 366 -9.31 18.89 -12.45
N LEU A 367 -9.98 17.76 -12.71
CA LEU A 367 -11.19 17.35 -11.99
C LEU A 367 -10.91 17.18 -10.49
N ALA A 368 -9.82 16.53 -10.10
CA ALA A 368 -9.47 16.36 -8.69
C ALA A 368 -9.35 17.71 -7.95
N TRP A 369 -8.72 18.71 -8.57
CA TRP A 369 -8.64 20.07 -8.01
C TRP A 369 -9.99 20.79 -7.99
N GLU A 370 -10.87 20.56 -8.97
CA GLU A 370 -12.23 21.12 -8.95
C GLU A 370 -13.11 20.51 -7.86
N ILE A 371 -12.95 19.22 -7.58
CA ILE A 371 -13.62 18.53 -6.46
C ILE A 371 -13.14 19.14 -5.13
N ALA A 372 -11.83 19.27 -4.95
CA ALA A 372 -11.24 19.90 -3.76
C ALA A 372 -11.74 21.33 -3.56
N ALA A 373 -11.68 22.17 -4.61
CA ALA A 373 -12.13 23.56 -4.54
C ALA A 373 -13.63 23.71 -4.22
N TRP A 374 -14.46 22.72 -4.57
CA TRP A 374 -15.90 22.74 -4.30
C TRP A 374 -16.24 22.29 -2.88
N PHE A 375 -15.56 21.27 -2.37
CA PHE A 375 -15.94 20.61 -1.11
C PHE A 375 -15.09 21.02 0.09
N GLU A 376 -13.82 21.41 -0.08
CA GLU A 376 -12.99 21.87 1.04
C GLU A 376 -13.63 23.02 1.84
N PRO A 377 -14.30 24.02 1.22
CA PRO A 377 -14.98 25.07 1.98
C PRO A 377 -16.18 24.58 2.81
N LYS A 378 -16.62 23.34 2.62
CA LYS A 378 -17.73 22.73 3.37
C LYS A 378 -17.27 21.88 4.55
N LEU A 379 -15.96 21.67 4.72
CA LEU A 379 -15.40 21.00 5.88
C LEU A 379 -15.25 21.98 7.04
N ASP A 380 -15.31 21.46 8.26
CA ASP A 380 -14.81 22.21 9.42
C ASP A 380 -13.27 22.35 9.36
N GLU A 381 -12.74 23.19 10.24
CA GLU A 381 -11.32 23.51 10.23
C GLU A 381 -10.42 22.31 10.55
N THR A 382 -10.88 21.39 11.41
CA THR A 382 -10.12 20.21 11.82
C THR A 382 -10.02 19.21 10.67
N ALA A 383 -11.16 18.89 10.03
CA ALA A 383 -11.21 18.04 8.86
C ALA A 383 -10.39 18.64 7.70
N LEU A 384 -10.49 19.94 7.46
CA LEU A 384 -9.70 20.62 6.43
C LEU A 384 -8.19 20.54 6.72
N ARG A 385 -7.77 20.64 7.99
CA ARG A 385 -6.36 20.44 8.38
C ARG A 385 -5.89 19.01 8.07
N ARG A 386 -6.70 17.99 8.34
CA ARG A 386 -6.38 16.58 8.03
C ARG A 386 -6.26 16.35 6.52
N VAL A 387 -7.17 16.89 5.70
CA VAL A 387 -7.07 16.83 4.23
C VAL A 387 -5.79 17.49 3.70
N ARG A 388 -5.42 18.65 4.23
CA ARG A 388 -4.17 19.34 3.84
C ARG A 388 -2.93 18.56 4.30
N GLN A 389 -2.98 17.91 5.46
CA GLN A 389 -1.90 17.06 5.94
C GLN A 389 -1.74 15.82 5.06
N ALA A 390 -2.84 15.15 4.70
CA ALA A 390 -2.81 14.00 3.79
C ALA A 390 -2.21 14.38 2.42
N ARG A 391 -2.54 15.56 1.88
CA ARG A 391 -1.92 16.07 0.65
C ARG A 391 -0.40 16.24 0.81
N ARG A 392 0.06 16.85 1.90
CA ARG A 392 1.50 17.07 2.15
C ARG A 392 2.25 15.74 2.35
N ALA A 393 1.66 14.81 3.09
CA ALA A 393 2.20 13.46 3.28
C ALA A 393 2.35 12.77 1.92
N ALA A 394 1.29 12.75 1.10
CA ALA A 394 1.33 12.14 -0.23
C ALA A 394 2.39 12.76 -1.16
N ILE A 395 2.66 14.07 -1.07
CA ILE A 395 3.75 14.72 -1.83
C ILE A 395 5.12 14.22 -1.35
N ALA A 396 5.31 14.07 -0.03
CA ALA A 396 6.55 13.56 0.54
C ALA A 396 6.76 12.07 0.23
N ASP A 397 5.71 11.26 0.36
CA ASP A 397 5.72 9.84 0.04
C ASP A 397 6.05 9.63 -1.44
N LEU A 398 5.39 10.39 -2.33
CA LEU A 398 5.71 10.37 -3.76
C LEU A 398 7.18 10.73 -4.01
N ARG A 399 7.75 11.71 -3.31
CA ARG A 399 9.18 12.04 -3.48
C ARG A 399 10.07 10.85 -3.15
N ALA A 400 9.82 10.18 -2.02
CA ALA A 400 10.57 9.00 -1.62
C ALA A 400 10.42 7.85 -2.63
N GLU A 401 9.21 7.65 -3.18
CA GLU A 401 8.97 6.66 -4.25
C GLU A 401 9.83 6.93 -5.51
N LEU A 402 10.09 8.20 -5.84
CA LEU A 402 10.81 8.62 -7.06
C LEU A 402 12.33 8.55 -6.97
N GLU A 403 12.92 8.34 -5.78
CA GLU A 403 14.37 8.20 -5.61
C GLU A 403 14.89 6.86 -6.16
N ARG A 404 14.00 5.89 -6.39
CA ARG A 404 14.35 4.55 -6.84
C ARG A 404 14.71 4.49 -8.33
N ARG A 405 15.69 3.65 -8.67
CA ARG A 405 16.18 3.49 -10.05
C ARG A 405 15.13 2.80 -10.94
N VAL A 406 15.01 3.30 -12.17
CA VAL A 406 14.15 2.73 -13.20
C VAL A 406 15.02 1.94 -14.18
N ASP A 407 14.56 0.75 -14.60
CA ASP A 407 15.26 -0.07 -15.58
C ASP A 407 15.58 0.75 -16.85
N PRO A 408 16.83 0.72 -17.37
CA PRO A 408 17.21 1.50 -18.53
C PRO A 408 16.36 1.24 -19.78
N SER A 409 15.85 0.02 -19.96
CA SER A 409 14.97 -0.33 -21.08
C SER A 409 13.61 0.36 -20.98
N ILE A 410 13.09 0.55 -19.76
CA ILE A 410 11.84 1.28 -19.50
C ILE A 410 12.05 2.77 -19.77
N VAL A 411 13.16 3.35 -19.29
CA VAL A 411 13.52 4.75 -19.54
C VAL A 411 13.64 5.01 -21.05
N HIS A 412 14.37 4.17 -21.76
CA HIS A 412 14.63 4.36 -23.19
C HIS A 412 13.40 4.05 -24.06
N SER A 413 12.84 2.84 -23.98
CA SER A 413 11.79 2.39 -24.90
C SER A 413 10.44 3.04 -24.60
N LEU A 414 10.10 3.21 -23.32
CA LEU A 414 8.81 3.75 -22.90
C LEU A 414 8.87 5.24 -22.56
N GLY A 415 10.06 5.83 -22.51
CA GLY A 415 10.24 7.24 -22.25
C GLY A 415 9.95 7.64 -20.81
N VAL A 416 9.94 6.70 -19.88
CA VAL A 416 9.74 6.98 -18.45
C VAL A 416 10.92 7.81 -17.94
N PRO A 417 10.71 8.83 -17.09
CA PRO A 417 11.83 9.59 -16.55
C PRO A 417 12.75 8.70 -15.71
N SER A 418 14.06 8.95 -15.75
CA SER A 418 14.97 8.42 -14.73
C SER A 418 14.61 8.97 -13.36
N ALA A 419 15.04 8.33 -12.27
CA ALA A 419 14.85 8.80 -10.89
C ALA A 419 15.19 10.29 -10.72
N ALA A 420 16.37 10.70 -11.21
CA ALA A 420 16.80 12.10 -11.18
C ALA A 420 15.85 13.06 -11.91
N ASN A 421 15.34 12.67 -13.09
CA ASN A 421 14.38 13.49 -13.83
C ASN A 421 12.99 13.46 -13.19
N ALA A 422 12.58 12.36 -12.59
CA ALA A 422 11.30 12.24 -11.90
C ALA A 422 11.27 13.11 -10.64
N LEU A 423 12.37 13.14 -9.86
CA LEU A 423 12.53 14.06 -8.72
C LEU A 423 12.54 15.53 -9.15
N ARG A 424 13.13 15.84 -10.32
CA ARG A 424 13.06 17.20 -10.88
C ARG A 424 11.64 17.56 -11.31
N LEU A 425 10.90 16.62 -11.91
CA LEU A 425 9.49 16.82 -12.23
C LEU A 425 8.68 17.08 -10.97
N HIS A 426 8.86 16.24 -9.94
CA HIS A 426 8.23 16.41 -8.63
C HIS A 426 8.50 17.80 -8.04
N ARG A 427 9.76 18.23 -8.00
CA ARG A 427 10.14 19.56 -7.51
C ARG A 427 9.45 20.70 -8.28
N GLU A 428 9.37 20.60 -9.61
CA GLU A 428 8.67 21.61 -10.40
C GLU A 428 7.15 21.64 -10.15
N LEU A 429 6.54 20.48 -9.85
CA LEU A 429 5.14 20.42 -9.43
C LEU A 429 4.93 21.00 -8.03
N GLU A 430 5.84 20.74 -7.10
CA GLU A 430 5.83 21.33 -5.76
C GLU A 430 5.87 22.86 -5.81
N LEU A 431 6.71 23.43 -6.67
CA LEU A 431 6.84 24.88 -6.81
C LEU A 431 5.64 25.55 -7.49
N ARG A 432 4.99 24.88 -8.45
CA ARG A 432 4.05 25.53 -9.39
C ARG A 432 2.60 25.08 -9.26
N VAL A 433 2.38 23.88 -8.72
CA VAL A 433 1.08 23.22 -8.74
C VAL A 433 0.60 22.90 -7.33
N TRP A 434 1.46 22.33 -6.49
CA TRP A 434 1.10 21.93 -5.12
C TRP A 434 1.32 23.03 -4.06
N SER A 435 1.86 24.18 -4.47
CA SER A 435 2.14 25.33 -3.61
C SER A 435 0.92 26.18 -3.23
#